data_AF-A0A7C1PJN5-F1
#
_entry.id   AF-A0A7C1PJN5-F1
#
_cell.length_a   1.000
_cell.length_b   1.000
_cell.length_c   1.000
_cell.angle_alpha   90.00
_cell.angle_beta   90.00
_cell.angle_gamma   90.00
#
_symmetry.space_group_name_H-M   'P 1'
#
loop_
_entity.id
_entity.type
_entity.pdbx_description
1 polymer ?
#
loop_
_entity_poly.entity_id
_entity_poly.type
_entity_poly.pdbx_seq_one_letter_code
_entity_poly.pdbx_strand_id
1 'polypeptide(L)'
;MNVDKLPKWAQSYIKDIERERETAIRALNEYIDNQTKSSFYIDEMECTGEDQGPSVKRRYIQTHKITVVHEKVELNIMLRKREIDLNWGGLNHSCEDVAFIPSTYQSARLVSKDNMS
;
A
#
# COMPACT_ATOMS: atom_id res chain seq x y z
N MET A 1 7.93 -9.09 34.96
CA MET A 1 7.80 -8.07 36.03
C MET A 1 6.50 -8.34 36.76
N ASN A 2 6.47 -8.39 38.10
CA ASN A 2 5.26 -8.77 38.84
C ASN A 2 4.40 -7.52 39.11
N VAL A 3 3.39 -7.30 38.27
CA VAL A 3 2.53 -6.08 38.26
C VAL A 3 1.77 -5.92 39.58
N ASP A 4 1.44 -7.02 40.25
CA ASP A 4 0.67 -7.03 41.50
C ASP A 4 1.42 -6.40 42.69
N LYS A 5 2.73 -6.24 42.58
CA LYS A 5 3.58 -5.60 43.61
C LYS A 5 3.73 -4.09 43.44
N LEU A 6 3.18 -3.51 42.37
CA LEU A 6 3.27 -2.07 42.10
C LEU A 6 2.25 -1.28 42.94
N PRO A 7 2.50 0.01 43.19
CA PRO A 7 1.49 0.91 43.77
C PRO A 7 0.19 0.90 42.94
N LYS A 8 -0.97 1.04 43.61
CA LYS A 8 -2.28 0.97 42.95
C LYS A 8 -2.44 1.93 41.76
N TRP A 9 -1.86 3.14 41.85
CA TRP A 9 -1.88 4.10 40.75
C TRP A 9 -1.14 3.57 39.51
N ALA A 10 -0.02 2.86 39.69
CA ALA A 10 0.77 2.30 38.61
C ALA A 10 0.07 1.07 38.00
N GLN A 11 -0.59 0.25 38.83
CA GLN A 11 -1.42 -0.86 38.34
C GLN A 11 -2.59 -0.36 37.49
N SER A 12 -3.27 0.71 37.91
CA SER A 12 -4.35 1.33 37.14
C SER A 12 -3.83 1.88 35.82
N TYR A 13 -2.74 2.65 35.87
CA TYR A 13 -2.13 3.25 34.69
C TYR A 13 -1.72 2.20 33.63
N ILE A 14 -1.13 1.08 34.05
CA ILE A 14 -0.78 -0.02 33.14
C ILE A 14 -2.04 -0.61 32.50
N LYS A 15 -3.08 -0.88 33.27
CA LYS A 15 -4.36 -1.40 32.74
C LYS A 15 -5.03 -0.44 31.77
N ASP A 16 -4.96 0.86 32.05
CA ASP A 16 -5.53 1.90 31.19
C ASP A 16 -4.77 1.95 29.85
N ILE A 17 -3.44 1.90 29.87
CA ILE A 17 -2.61 1.81 28.65
C ILE A 17 -2.93 0.54 27.85
N GLU A 18 -3.03 -0.62 28.51
CA GLU A 18 -3.35 -1.88 27.83
C GLU A 18 -4.70 -1.81 27.13
N ARG A 19 -5.71 -1.23 27.79
CA ARG A 19 -7.04 -1.04 27.22
C ARG A 19 -7.04 -0.05 26.06
N GLU A 20 -6.33 1.06 26.18
CA GLU A 20 -6.19 2.05 25.09
C GLU A 20 -5.51 1.43 23.87
N ARG A 21 -4.45 0.63 24.09
CA ARG A 21 -3.78 -0.13 23.05
C ARG A 21 -4.73 -1.10 22.34
N GLU A 22 -5.49 -1.90 23.09
CA GLU A 22 -6.47 -2.83 22.50
C GLU A 22 -7.55 -2.11 21.68
N THR A 23 -8.00 -0.96 22.16
CA THR A 23 -9.00 -0.14 21.47
C THR A 23 -8.44 0.41 20.16
N ALA A 24 -7.19 0.91 20.19
CA ALA A 24 -6.52 1.43 19.00
C ALA A 24 -6.27 0.33 17.95
N ILE A 25 -5.83 -0.86 18.39
CA ILE A 25 -5.65 -2.03 17.51
C ILE A 25 -6.99 -2.40 16.85
N ARG A 26 -8.06 -2.51 17.63
CA ARG A 26 -9.39 -2.84 17.10
C ARG A 26 -9.87 -1.81 16.08
N ALA A 27 -9.77 -0.53 16.41
CA ALA A 27 -10.19 0.54 15.51
C ALA A 27 -9.39 0.55 14.19
N LEU A 28 -8.07 0.28 14.26
CA LEU A 28 -7.23 0.16 13.08
C LEU A 28 -7.66 -1.02 12.21
N ASN A 29 -7.89 -2.19 12.80
CA ASN A 29 -8.31 -3.38 12.07
C ASN A 29 -9.70 -3.20 11.44
N GLU A 30 -10.66 -2.65 12.20
CA GLU A 30 -11.98 -2.33 11.68
C GLU A 30 -11.92 -1.36 10.50
N TYR A 31 -11.03 -0.36 10.55
CA TYR A 31 -10.86 0.59 9.45
C TYR A 31 -10.29 -0.08 8.19
N ILE A 32 -9.31 -0.98 8.35
CA ILE A 32 -8.69 -1.70 7.22
C ILE A 32 -9.67 -2.72 6.62
N ASP A 33 -10.36 -3.48 7.46
CA ASP A 33 -11.23 -4.57 7.03
C ASP A 33 -12.54 -4.07 6.40
N ASN A 34 -13.05 -2.91 6.84
CA ASN A 34 -14.29 -2.32 6.30
C ASN A 34 -14.08 -1.49 5.03
N GLN A 35 -12.92 -1.58 4.39
CA GLN A 35 -12.71 -0.90 3.12
C GLN A 35 -13.59 -1.50 2.02
N THR A 36 -14.21 -0.63 1.22
CA THR A 36 -14.93 -1.06 0.02
C THR A 36 -13.93 -1.64 -0.97
N LYS A 37 -14.17 -2.87 -1.47
CA LYS A 37 -13.27 -3.47 -2.46
C LYS A 37 -13.27 -2.63 -3.75
N SER A 38 -12.07 -2.34 -4.26
CA SER A 38 -11.87 -1.70 -5.56
C SER A 38 -10.89 -2.50 -6.41
N SER A 39 -10.82 -2.16 -7.70
CA SER A 39 -9.92 -2.82 -8.65
C SER A 39 -8.45 -2.50 -8.43
N PHE A 40 -8.14 -1.41 -7.71
CA PHE A 40 -6.78 -1.07 -7.34
C PHE A 40 -6.56 -1.35 -5.86
N TYR A 41 -5.53 -2.13 -5.55
CA TYR A 41 -5.15 -2.41 -4.18
C TYR A 41 -3.63 -2.55 -4.06
N ILE A 42 -3.15 -2.39 -2.84
CA ILE A 42 -1.78 -2.69 -2.44
C ILE A 42 -1.83 -3.76 -1.35
N ASP A 43 -0.88 -4.68 -1.38
CA ASP A 43 -0.67 -5.69 -0.35
C ASP A 43 0.64 -5.35 0.37
N GLU A 44 0.54 -4.95 1.65
CA GLU A 44 1.68 -4.56 2.49
C GLU A 44 1.81 -5.51 3.69
N MET A 45 3.04 -5.73 4.14
CA MET A 45 3.31 -6.48 5.37
C MET A 45 3.27 -5.49 6.55
N GLU A 46 2.26 -5.62 7.41
CA GLU A 46 2.01 -4.68 8.50
C GLU A 46 1.95 -5.40 9.85
N CYS A 47 2.54 -4.78 10.88
CA CYS A 47 2.41 -5.24 12.26
C CYS A 47 1.19 -4.58 12.92
N THR A 48 -0.01 -5.12 12.70
CA THR A 48 -1.27 -4.57 13.27
C THR A 48 -1.49 -4.95 14.73
N GLY A 49 -0.67 -5.83 15.29
CA GLY A 49 -0.80 -6.31 16.67
C GLY A 49 -1.82 -7.43 16.87
N GLU A 50 -2.38 -7.96 15.79
CA GLU A 50 -3.23 -9.17 15.79
C GLU A 50 -2.40 -10.44 15.97
N ASP A 51 -1.27 -10.53 15.27
CA ASP A 51 -0.34 -11.65 15.29
C ASP A 51 1.03 -11.26 15.86
N GLN A 52 1.85 -12.25 16.22
CA GLN A 52 3.23 -12.05 16.71
C GLN A 52 4.22 -11.55 15.62
N GLY A 53 3.76 -11.31 14.40
CA GLY A 53 4.58 -10.86 13.28
C GLY A 53 3.78 -10.06 12.25
N PRO A 54 4.43 -9.61 11.17
CA PRO A 54 3.76 -8.87 10.12
C PRO A 54 2.75 -9.77 9.39
N SER A 55 1.54 -9.25 9.18
CA SER A 55 0.50 -9.90 8.39
C SER A 55 0.33 -9.17 7.05
N VAL A 56 -0.06 -9.90 6.01
CA VAL A 56 -0.39 -9.28 4.72
C VAL A 56 -1.72 -8.56 4.86
N LYS A 57 -1.69 -7.23 4.75
CA LYS A 57 -2.89 -6.38 4.75
C LYS A 57 -3.09 -5.78 3.37
N ARG A 58 -4.32 -5.95 2.86
CA ARG A 58 -4.74 -5.39 1.58
C ARG A 58 -5.44 -4.06 1.81
N ARG A 59 -4.94 -2.99 1.18
CA ARG A 59 -5.58 -1.67 1.17
C ARG A 59 -6.12 -1.37 -0.21
N TYR A 60 -7.41 -1.02 -0.30
CA TYR A 60 -8.08 -0.70 -1.55
C TYR A 60 -8.01 0.80 -1.84
N ILE A 61 -7.61 1.15 -3.06
CA ILE A 61 -7.54 2.52 -3.54
C ILE A 61 -8.78 2.80 -4.37
N GLN A 62 -9.65 3.70 -3.90
CA GLN A 62 -10.90 4.04 -4.58
C GLN A 62 -10.63 5.00 -5.75
N THR A 63 -10.22 4.46 -6.89
CA THR A 63 -10.00 5.23 -8.11
C THR A 63 -10.28 4.39 -9.36
N HIS A 64 -10.38 5.06 -10.51
CA HIS A 64 -10.49 4.44 -11.84
C HIS A 64 -9.24 4.74 -12.70
N LYS A 65 -8.31 5.57 -12.21
CA LYS A 65 -7.04 5.91 -12.85
C LYS A 65 -5.91 5.97 -11.82
N ILE A 66 -4.77 5.36 -12.14
CA ILE A 66 -3.52 5.47 -11.39
C ILE A 66 -2.42 5.96 -12.33
N THR A 67 -1.60 6.88 -11.86
CA THR A 67 -0.40 7.35 -12.55
C THR A 67 0.82 6.94 -11.74
N VAL A 68 1.73 6.20 -12.36
CA VAL A 68 3.00 5.74 -11.78
C VAL A 68 4.12 6.52 -12.44
N VAL A 69 4.96 7.16 -11.63
CA VAL A 69 6.09 7.96 -12.12
C VAL A 69 7.38 7.38 -11.55
N HIS A 70 8.31 7.02 -12.43
CA HIS A 70 9.61 6.48 -12.02
C HIS A 70 10.68 6.77 -13.07
N GLU A 71 11.83 7.33 -12.66
CA GLU A 71 13.00 7.56 -13.53
C GLU A 71 12.63 8.16 -14.91
N LYS A 72 11.88 9.28 -14.89
CA LYS A 72 11.36 10.03 -16.05
C LYS A 72 10.30 9.32 -16.90
N VAL A 73 9.89 8.10 -16.54
CA VAL A 73 8.78 7.39 -17.17
C VAL A 73 7.50 7.66 -16.40
N GLU A 74 6.44 8.03 -17.10
CA GLU A 74 5.08 8.10 -16.58
C GLU A 74 4.23 6.98 -17.19
N LEU A 75 3.60 6.15 -16.37
CA LEU A 75 2.63 5.13 -16.75
C LEU A 75 1.27 5.48 -16.17
N ASN A 76 0.30 5.70 -17.04
CA ASN A 76 -1.11 5.88 -16.71
C ASN A 76 -1.87 4.57 -16.92
N ILE A 77 -2.43 4.04 -15.84
CA ILE A 77 -3.28 2.84 -15.80
C ILE A 77 -4.71 3.30 -15.59
N MET A 78 -5.59 3.07 -16.56
CA MET A 78 -6.99 3.46 -16.48
C MET A 78 -7.90 2.27 -16.68
N LEU A 79 -8.88 2.14 -15.79
CA LEU A 79 -9.87 1.06 -15.86
C LEU A 79 -11.07 1.53 -16.66
N ARG A 80 -11.32 0.87 -17.78
CA ARG A 80 -12.53 1.04 -18.59
C ARG A 80 -13.46 -0.14 -18.36
N LYS A 81 -14.68 -0.08 -18.91
CA LYS A 81 -15.72 -1.09 -18.68
C LYS A 81 -15.32 -2.52 -19.08
N ARG A 82 -14.38 -2.70 -20.01
CA ARG A 82 -14.01 -4.01 -20.58
C ARG A 82 -12.50 -4.23 -20.73
N GLU A 83 -11.69 -3.24 -20.39
CA GLU A 83 -10.26 -3.25 -20.67
C GLU A 83 -9.50 -2.42 -19.65
N ILE A 84 -8.22 -2.72 -19.53
CA ILE A 84 -7.25 -1.93 -18.79
C ILE A 84 -6.42 -1.18 -19.84
N ASP A 85 -6.51 0.14 -19.80
CA ASP A 85 -5.84 1.04 -20.72
C ASP A 85 -4.49 1.45 -20.10
N LEU A 86 -3.40 1.15 -20.80
CA LEU A 86 -2.03 1.44 -20.39
C LEU A 86 -1.46 2.49 -21.34
N ASN A 87 -1.23 3.70 -20.83
CA ASN A 87 -0.62 4.79 -21.59
C ASN A 87 0.68 5.20 -20.93
N TRP A 88 1.78 5.22 -21.67
CA TRP A 88 3.07 5.62 -21.14
C TRP A 88 3.75 6.70 -21.99
N GLY A 89 4.63 7.47 -21.36
CA GLY A 89 5.40 8.52 -22.01
C GLY A 89 6.43 9.15 -21.09
N GLY A 90 7.10 10.18 -21.59
CA GLY A 90 8.00 11.03 -20.80
C GLY A 90 7.24 11.88 -19.79
N LEU A 91 7.93 12.21 -18.70
CA LEU A 91 7.44 13.11 -17.65
C LEU A 91 7.08 14.48 -18.24
N ASN A 92 5.98 15.09 -17.80
CA ASN A 92 5.49 16.40 -18.27
C ASN A 92 5.07 16.47 -19.76
N HIS A 93 4.62 15.35 -20.35
CA HIS A 93 4.30 15.28 -21.78
C HIS A 93 5.48 15.65 -22.69
N SER A 94 6.72 15.57 -22.18
CA SER A 94 7.87 15.60 -23.05
C SER A 94 7.76 14.39 -23.98
N CYS A 95 7.98 14.61 -25.28
CA CYS A 95 8.01 13.55 -26.29
C CYS A 95 9.32 12.75 -26.16
N GLU A 96 9.71 12.41 -24.93
CA GLU A 96 10.84 11.55 -24.65
C GLU A 96 10.45 10.12 -25.02
N ASP A 97 11.33 9.49 -25.81
CA ASP A 97 11.14 8.12 -26.25
C ASP A 97 11.16 7.18 -25.03
N VAL A 98 10.04 6.53 -24.76
CA VAL A 98 9.93 5.45 -23.77
C VAL A 98 9.87 4.12 -24.52
N ALA A 99 10.75 3.20 -24.16
CA ALA A 99 10.79 1.88 -24.74
C ALA A 99 9.98 0.87 -23.93
N PHE A 100 9.25 0.02 -24.63
CA PHE A 100 8.58 -1.15 -24.07
C PHE A 100 9.45 -2.39 -24.29
N ILE A 101 9.95 -2.99 -23.20
CA ILE A 101 10.84 -4.15 -23.26
C ILE A 101 10.15 -5.34 -22.57
N PRO A 102 9.69 -6.36 -23.31
CA PRO A 102 9.23 -7.60 -22.71
C PRO A 102 10.34 -8.26 -21.89
N SER A 103 10.07 -8.65 -20.64
CA SER A 103 11.07 -9.25 -19.75
C SER A 103 10.88 -10.75 -19.57
N THR A 104 9.68 -11.17 -19.16
CA THR A 104 9.34 -12.59 -18.92
C THR A 104 7.90 -12.86 -19.34
N TYR A 105 7.43 -14.10 -19.16
CA TYR A 105 6.03 -14.45 -19.35
C TYR A 105 5.14 -13.54 -18.48
N GLN A 106 4.32 -12.70 -19.14
CA GLN A 106 3.41 -11.73 -18.52
C GLN A 106 4.06 -10.51 -17.86
N SER A 107 5.31 -10.15 -18.20
CA SER A 107 5.93 -8.92 -17.70
C SER A 107 6.63 -8.10 -18.79
N ALA A 108 6.65 -6.78 -18.59
CA ALA A 108 7.39 -5.85 -19.42
C ALA A 108 7.97 -4.72 -18.56
N ARG A 109 9.06 -4.13 -19.04
CA ARG A 109 9.69 -2.94 -18.47
C ARG A 109 9.45 -1.75 -19.38
N LEU A 110 9.14 -0.61 -18.77
CA LEU A 110 9.12 0.68 -19.44
C LEU A 110 10.38 1.42 -19.02
N VAL A 111 11.18 1.86 -19.99
CA VAL A 111 12.49 2.48 -19.74
C VAL A 111 12.61 3.73 -20.60
N SER A 112 13.02 4.85 -19.98
CA SER A 112 13.39 6.05 -20.73
C SER A 112 14.64 5.76 -21.58
N LYS A 113 14.72 6.32 -22.78
CA LYS A 113 15.88 6.19 -23.69
C LYS A 113 17.22 6.42 -23.02
N ASP A 114 17.29 7.37 -22.09
CA ASP A 114 18.51 7.70 -21.34
C ASP A 114 19.03 6.50 -20.53
N ASN A 115 18.14 5.62 -20.10
CA ASN A 115 18.41 4.48 -19.23
C ASN A 115 18.51 3.15 -20.01
N MET A 116 18.59 3.19 -21.34
CA MET A 116 18.72 2.00 -22.20
C MET A 116 20.18 1.54 -22.42
N SER A 117 21.12 2.00 -21.58
CA SER A 117 22.55 1.66 -21.65
C SER A 117 22.84 0.18 -21.42
#